data_AF-A0A4Y2N467-F1
#
_entry.id   AF-A0A4Y2N467-F1
#
_cell.length_a   1.000
_cell.length_b   1.000
_cell.length_c   1.000
_cell.angle_alpha   90.00
_cell.angle_beta   90.00
_cell.angle_gamma   90.00
#
_symmetry.space_group_name_H-M   'P 1'
#
loop_
_entity.id
_entity.type
_entity.pdbx_description
1 polymer ?
#
loop_
_entity_poly.entity_id
_entity_poly.type
_entity_poly.pdbx_seq_one_letter_code
_entity_poly.pdbx_strand_id
1 'polypeptide(L)'
;MEGGTFWSDDLGAITCFLCHFSLIAYHSVNFAVTMANVGKRKAFSIEDKVKFIRKLQNGESQSTICKEFSPSKSTVATIWKNRDSIIFAYKKKKNINGCKRLRKAEKENVEEGLFKWFALQRSRNLPITGTILQAKANEFAEFFEEKSVCLF
;
A
#
# COMPACT_ATOMS: atom_id res chain seq x y z
N MET A 1 -30.23 -44.77 -54.26
CA MET A 1 -29.69 -43.44 -54.60
C MET A 1 -30.10 -42.52 -53.47
N GLU A 2 -29.25 -42.46 -52.46
CA GLU A 2 -29.42 -41.58 -51.31
C GLU A 2 -28.87 -40.20 -51.68
N GLY A 3 -29.56 -39.14 -51.25
CA GLY A 3 -29.16 -37.76 -51.54
C GLY A 3 -30.02 -36.77 -50.79
N GLY A 4 -30.07 -36.89 -49.46
CA GLY A 4 -30.62 -35.86 -48.60
C GLY A 4 -29.55 -34.80 -48.34
N THR A 5 -29.76 -33.59 -48.88
CA THR A 5 -28.97 -32.41 -48.50
C THR A 5 -29.40 -31.94 -47.11
N PHE A 6 -28.78 -32.53 -46.09
CA PHE A 6 -28.79 -32.05 -44.71
C PHE A 6 -27.68 -31.01 -44.56
N TRP A 7 -28.02 -29.72 -44.56
CA TRP A 7 -27.30 -28.68 -43.81
C TRP A 7 -28.27 -27.51 -43.56
N SER A 8 -28.97 -27.59 -42.44
CA SER A 8 -29.58 -26.44 -41.77
C SER A 8 -28.72 -26.15 -40.53
N ASP A 9 -28.39 -24.86 -40.34
CA ASP A 9 -28.01 -24.26 -39.05
C ASP A 9 -26.56 -24.40 -38.52
N ASP A 10 -25.59 -23.87 -39.27
CA ASP A 10 -24.18 -23.74 -38.82
C ASP A 10 -23.86 -22.40 -38.09
N LEU A 11 -24.87 -21.64 -37.64
CA LEU A 11 -24.63 -20.46 -36.78
C LEU A 11 -24.20 -20.85 -35.34
N GLY A 12 -24.63 -22.02 -34.86
CA GLY A 12 -24.27 -22.54 -33.54
C GLY A 12 -22.80 -22.97 -33.43
N ALA A 13 -22.23 -23.50 -34.51
CA ALA A 13 -20.83 -23.90 -34.56
C ALA A 13 -19.89 -22.67 -34.58
N ILE A 14 -20.23 -21.65 -35.39
CA ILE A 14 -19.45 -20.41 -35.49
C ILE A 14 -19.43 -19.64 -34.16
N THR A 15 -20.57 -19.56 -33.46
CA THR A 15 -20.64 -18.90 -32.14
C THR A 15 -19.84 -19.66 -31.08
N CYS A 16 -19.81 -21.00 -31.12
CA CYS A 16 -18.98 -21.82 -30.24
C CYS A 16 -17.48 -21.60 -30.50
N PHE A 17 -17.05 -21.55 -31.77
CA PHE A 17 -15.66 -21.27 -32.15
C PHE A 17 -15.21 -19.86 -31.75
N LEU A 18 -16.04 -18.84 -31.97
CA LEU A 18 -15.74 -17.47 -31.56
C LEU A 18 -15.71 -17.31 -30.03
N CYS A 19 -16.55 -18.02 -29.29
CA CYS A 19 -16.56 -18.00 -27.82
C CYS A 19 -15.33 -18.70 -27.25
N HIS A 20 -14.90 -19.82 -27.84
CA HIS A 20 -13.70 -20.53 -27.42
C HIS A 20 -12.42 -19.74 -27.77
N PHE A 21 -12.36 -19.12 -28.95
CA PHE A 21 -11.24 -18.26 -29.34
C PHE A 21 -11.14 -17.02 -28.44
N SER A 22 -12.28 -16.41 -28.08
CA SER A 22 -12.34 -15.28 -27.16
C SER A 22 -11.94 -15.67 -25.73
N LEU A 23 -12.33 -16.86 -25.26
CA LEU A 23 -11.97 -17.38 -23.94
C LEU A 23 -10.47 -17.72 -23.84
N ILE A 24 -9.91 -18.32 -24.89
CA ILE A 24 -8.47 -18.61 -25.00
C ILE A 24 -7.67 -17.29 -25.02
N ALA A 25 -8.12 -16.30 -25.80
CA ALA A 25 -7.51 -14.97 -25.81
C ALA A 25 -7.58 -14.30 -24.43
N TYR A 26 -8.74 -14.34 -23.76
CA TYR A 26 -8.91 -13.80 -22.42
C TYR A 26 -8.01 -14.47 -21.38
N HIS A 27 -7.90 -15.80 -21.41
CA HIS A 27 -7.01 -16.53 -20.50
C HIS A 27 -5.53 -16.26 -20.81
N SER A 28 -5.16 -16.16 -22.09
CA SER A 28 -3.80 -15.81 -22.53
C SER A 28 -3.39 -14.40 -22.09
N VAL A 29 -4.28 -13.40 -22.25
CA VAL A 29 -4.03 -12.03 -21.77
C VAL A 29 -3.94 -11.98 -20.25
N ASN A 30 -4.85 -12.64 -19.52
CA ASN A 30 -4.77 -12.68 -18.05
C ASN A 30 -3.52 -13.41 -17.56
N PHE A 31 -3.11 -14.48 -18.22
CA PHE A 31 -1.86 -15.19 -17.92
C PHE A 31 -0.64 -14.30 -18.16
N ALA A 32 -0.57 -13.60 -19.29
CA ALA A 32 0.50 -12.66 -19.60
C ALA A 32 0.55 -11.48 -18.60
N VAL A 33 -0.59 -10.90 -18.24
CA VAL A 33 -0.71 -9.86 -17.21
C VAL A 33 -0.26 -10.38 -15.84
N THR A 34 -0.61 -11.63 -15.50
CA THR A 34 -0.17 -12.26 -14.26
C THR A 34 1.35 -12.45 -14.25
N MET A 35 1.92 -13.00 -15.32
CA MET A 35 3.37 -13.21 -15.48
C MET A 35 4.17 -11.90 -15.48
N ALA A 36 3.66 -10.83 -16.11
CA ALA A 36 4.31 -9.52 -16.13
C ALA A 36 4.36 -8.82 -14.75
N ASN A 37 3.54 -9.29 -13.79
CA ASN A 37 3.49 -8.83 -12.41
C ASN A 37 4.19 -9.78 -11.42
N VAL A 38 4.53 -11.01 -11.83
CA VAL A 38 5.35 -11.94 -11.02
C VAL A 38 6.71 -11.28 -10.75
N GLY A 39 7.02 -11.06 -9.47
CA GLY A 39 8.28 -10.46 -9.01
C GLY A 39 8.25 -8.96 -8.71
N LYS A 40 7.23 -8.21 -9.17
CA LYS A 40 7.08 -6.78 -8.83
C LYS A 40 6.38 -6.63 -7.48
N ARG A 41 7.11 -6.20 -6.44
CA ARG A 41 6.51 -5.97 -5.11
C ARG A 41 5.62 -4.72 -5.13
N LYS A 42 4.30 -4.90 -5.10
CA LYS A 42 3.33 -3.82 -4.91
C LYS A 42 3.42 -3.31 -3.46
N ALA A 43 3.84 -2.06 -3.29
CA ALA A 43 3.89 -1.41 -1.99
C ALA A 43 2.55 -0.73 -1.67
N PHE A 44 1.83 -1.26 -0.68
CA PHE A 44 0.57 -0.71 -0.19
C PHE A 44 0.80 0.46 0.79
N SER A 45 -0.08 1.46 0.73
CA SER A 45 -0.08 2.56 1.70
C SER A 45 -0.50 2.05 3.08
N ILE A 46 -0.20 2.82 4.14
CA ILE A 46 -0.66 2.48 5.50
C ILE A 46 -2.19 2.50 5.57
N GLU A 47 -2.85 3.42 4.85
CA GLU A 47 -4.32 3.46 4.73
C GLU A 47 -4.88 2.18 4.12
N ASP A 48 -4.32 1.71 3.00
CA ASP A 48 -4.80 0.48 2.36
C ASP A 48 -4.64 -0.72 3.29
N LYS A 49 -3.51 -0.79 4.01
CA LYS A 49 -3.29 -1.84 5.02
C LYS A 49 -4.32 -1.77 6.14
N VAL A 50 -4.69 -0.58 6.62
CA VAL A 50 -5.76 -0.40 7.62
C VAL A 50 -7.12 -0.80 7.07
N LYS A 51 -7.43 -0.47 5.81
CA LYS A 51 -8.65 -0.94 5.14
C LYS A 51 -8.71 -2.46 5.09
N PHE A 52 -7.60 -3.13 4.77
CA PHE A 52 -7.54 -4.60 4.76
C PHE A 52 -7.80 -5.18 6.14
N ILE A 53 -7.20 -4.59 7.19
CA ILE A 53 -7.39 -5.03 8.57
C ILE A 53 -8.87 -4.87 8.99
N ARG A 54 -9.51 -3.74 8.66
CA ARG A 54 -10.93 -3.52 8.98
C ARG A 54 -11.84 -4.53 8.28
N LYS A 55 -11.60 -4.81 6.99
CA LYS A 55 -12.35 -5.83 6.23
C LYS A 55 -12.21 -7.22 6.86
N LEU A 56 -10.98 -7.61 7.23
CA LEU A 56 -10.72 -8.88 7.93
C LEU A 56 -11.40 -8.94 9.30
N GLN A 57 -11.41 -7.84 10.06
CA GLN A 57 -12.12 -7.76 11.34
C GLN A 57 -13.64 -7.88 11.18
N ASN A 58 -14.19 -7.38 10.08
CA ASN A 58 -15.61 -7.50 9.73
C ASN A 58 -15.98 -8.91 9.24
N GLY A 59 -15.03 -9.86 9.20
CA GLY A 59 -15.27 -11.25 8.80
C GLY A 59 -15.11 -11.51 7.29
N GLU A 60 -14.62 -10.54 6.51
CA GLU A 60 -14.31 -10.81 5.09
C GLU A 60 -13.15 -11.81 4.98
N SER A 61 -13.25 -12.74 4.02
CA SER A 61 -12.17 -13.69 3.77
C SER A 61 -10.95 -13.03 3.11
N GLN A 62 -9.76 -13.56 3.36
CA GLN A 62 -8.54 -13.12 2.67
C GLN A 62 -8.67 -13.23 1.13
N SER A 63 -9.45 -14.19 0.65
CA SER A 63 -9.68 -14.40 -0.78
C SER A 63 -10.44 -13.23 -1.43
N THR A 64 -11.41 -12.67 -0.71
CA THR A 64 -12.21 -11.52 -1.17
C THR A 64 -11.30 -10.29 -1.31
N ILE A 65 -10.45 -10.05 -0.31
CA ILE A 65 -9.49 -8.94 -0.31
C ILE A 65 -8.45 -9.09 -1.43
N CYS A 66 -7.97 -10.32 -1.67
CA CYS A 66 -7.06 -10.61 -2.78
C CYS A 66 -7.69 -10.31 -4.14
N LYS A 67 -8.99 -10.61 -4.33
CA LYS A 67 -9.70 -10.32 -5.57
C LYS A 67 -9.90 -8.81 -5.78
N GLU A 68 -10.28 -8.10 -4.74
CA GLU A 68 -10.63 -6.67 -4.82
C GLU A 68 -9.41 -5.75 -4.97
N PHE A 69 -8.32 -6.01 -4.22
CA PHE A 69 -7.17 -5.09 -4.18
C PHE A 69 -5.90 -5.65 -4.86
N SER A 70 -5.97 -6.89 -5.34
CA SER A 70 -4.87 -7.68 -5.89
C SER A 70 -3.60 -7.84 -4.99
N PRO A 71 -3.67 -7.91 -3.65
CA PRO A 71 -2.55 -8.39 -2.85
C PRO A 71 -2.35 -9.90 -3.02
N SER A 72 -1.11 -10.37 -2.83
CA SER A 72 -0.88 -11.81 -2.64
C SER A 72 -1.43 -12.27 -1.29
N LYS A 73 -1.86 -13.53 -1.18
CA LYS A 73 -2.30 -14.13 0.09
C LYS A 73 -1.25 -13.97 1.20
N SER A 74 0.03 -14.15 0.86
CA SER A 74 1.17 -13.94 1.77
C SER A 74 1.25 -12.50 2.28
N THR A 75 0.97 -11.51 1.43
CA THR A 75 0.96 -10.09 1.82
C THR A 75 -0.16 -9.81 2.82
N VAL A 76 -1.38 -10.31 2.56
CA VAL A 76 -2.52 -10.14 3.47
C VAL A 76 -2.24 -10.79 4.84
N ALA A 77 -1.67 -11.99 4.84
CA ALA A 77 -1.29 -12.68 6.08
C ALA A 77 -0.25 -11.89 6.89
N THR A 78 0.80 -11.34 6.25
CA THR A 78 1.80 -10.50 6.93
C THR A 78 1.20 -9.20 7.47
N ILE A 79 0.29 -8.55 6.71
CA ILE A 79 -0.43 -7.36 7.18
C ILE A 79 -1.26 -7.70 8.43
N TRP A 80 -1.95 -8.84 8.43
CA TRP A 80 -2.73 -9.28 9.58
C TRP A 80 -1.89 -9.59 10.82
N LYS A 81 -0.71 -10.19 10.64
CA LYS A 81 0.25 -10.44 11.73
C LYS A 81 0.71 -9.13 12.38
N ASN A 82 0.98 -8.10 11.58
CA ASN A 82 1.49 -6.80 12.05
C ASN A 82 0.39 -5.76 12.31
N ARG A 83 -0.89 -6.18 12.40
CA ARG A 83 -2.06 -5.28 12.40
C ARG A 83 -2.02 -4.23 13.51
N ASP A 84 -1.61 -4.59 14.72
CA ASP A 84 -1.64 -3.69 15.88
C ASP A 84 -0.64 -2.53 15.71
N SER A 85 0.57 -2.83 15.22
CA SER A 85 1.58 -1.83 14.88
C SER A 85 1.10 -0.88 13.78
N ILE A 86 0.42 -1.42 12.76
CA ILE A 86 -0.13 -0.64 11.65
C ILE A 86 -1.24 0.31 12.15
N ILE A 87 -2.17 -0.19 12.98
CA ILE A 87 -3.25 0.61 13.57
C ILE A 87 -2.68 1.69 14.48
N PHE A 88 -1.72 1.33 15.35
CA PHE A 88 -1.08 2.28 16.25
C PHE A 88 -0.41 3.42 15.48
N ALA A 89 0.37 3.09 14.45
CA ALA A 89 1.02 4.09 13.62
C ALA A 89 0.03 4.96 12.82
N TYR A 90 -1.07 4.36 12.36
CA TYR A 90 -2.15 5.09 11.70
C TYR A 90 -2.78 6.13 12.63
N LYS A 91 -3.04 5.77 13.90
CA LYS A 91 -3.60 6.67 14.90
C LYS A 91 -2.63 7.77 15.34
N LYS A 92 -1.34 7.43 15.52
CA LYS A 92 -0.33 8.37 16.03
C LYS A 92 -0.01 9.50 15.05
N LYS A 93 -0.03 9.21 13.74
CA LYS A 93 0.55 10.10 12.73
C LYS A 93 -0.55 10.90 12.03
N LYS A 94 -0.64 12.20 12.33
CA LYS A 94 -1.67 13.14 11.81
C LYS A 94 -1.65 13.37 10.29
N ASN A 95 -0.60 12.94 9.57
CA ASN A 95 -0.47 13.14 8.13
C ASN A 95 0.19 11.91 7.47
N ILE A 96 -0.60 10.87 7.20
CA ILE A 96 -0.17 9.55 6.71
C ILE A 96 -0.53 9.28 5.24
N ASN A 97 -1.25 10.20 4.60
CA ASN A 97 -1.76 10.04 3.25
C ASN A 97 -0.60 9.68 2.31
N GLY A 98 -0.70 8.55 1.62
CA GLY A 98 0.33 8.05 0.69
C GLY A 98 1.59 7.46 1.31
N CYS A 99 1.75 7.45 2.64
CA CYS A 99 2.93 6.87 3.28
C CYS A 99 2.91 5.34 3.19
N LYS A 100 3.93 4.74 2.57
CA LYS A 100 4.04 3.28 2.34
C LYS A 100 4.88 2.53 3.39
N ARG A 101 5.75 3.25 4.11
CA ARG A 101 6.71 2.70 5.08
C ARG A 101 6.58 3.39 6.42
N LEU A 102 6.53 2.59 7.48
CA LEU A 102 6.73 3.05 8.84
C LEU A 102 8.24 3.22 9.05
N ARG A 103 8.71 4.47 9.13
CA ARG A 103 10.06 4.77 9.64
C ARG A 103 9.92 5.05 11.13
N LYS A 104 10.74 4.38 11.93
CA LYS A 104 10.95 4.76 13.33
C LYS A 104 11.97 5.89 13.32
N ALA A 105 11.62 7.04 13.87
CA ALA A 105 12.58 8.08 14.15
C ALA A 105 13.52 7.59 15.25
N GLU A 106 14.83 7.64 15.02
CA GLU A 106 15.82 7.25 16.03
C GLU A 106 15.81 8.24 17.21
N LYS A 107 15.56 9.52 16.92
CA LYS A 107 15.44 10.60 17.91
C LYS A 107 14.06 11.29 17.78
N GLU A 108 13.00 10.60 18.18
CA GLU A 108 11.61 11.10 18.03
C GLU A 108 11.39 12.47 18.69
N ASN A 109 12.00 12.71 19.86
CA ASN A 109 11.90 14.01 20.57
C ASN A 109 12.55 15.17 19.78
N VAL A 110 13.70 14.91 19.15
CA VAL A 110 14.42 15.89 18.32
C VAL A 110 13.59 16.20 17.07
N GLU A 111 13.10 15.18 16.37
CA GLU A 111 12.26 15.37 15.18
C GLU A 111 10.97 16.13 15.51
N GLU A 112 10.31 15.83 16.63
CA GLU A 112 9.10 16.51 17.06
C GLU A 112 9.35 17.98 17.41
N GLY A 113 10.40 18.27 18.19
CA GLY A 113 10.80 19.63 18.54
C GLY A 113 11.14 20.46 17.30
N LEU A 114 11.93 19.87 16.39
CA LEU A 114 12.31 20.49 15.13
C LEU A 114 11.11 20.78 14.24
N PHE A 115 10.17 19.84 14.13
CA PHE A 115 8.95 20.02 13.33
C PHE A 115 8.07 21.15 13.88
N LYS A 116 7.86 21.22 15.21
CA LYS A 116 7.09 22.30 15.84
C LYS A 116 7.73 23.67 15.60
N TRP A 117 9.04 23.76 15.78
CA TRP A 117 9.78 24.99 15.52
C TRP A 117 9.70 25.39 14.04
N PHE A 118 9.90 24.45 13.12
CA PHE A 118 9.81 24.69 11.68
C PHE A 118 8.42 25.18 11.27
N ALA A 119 7.35 24.54 11.77
CA ALA A 119 5.98 24.94 11.51
C ALA A 119 5.69 26.38 11.98
N LEU A 120 6.22 26.76 13.16
CA LEU A 120 6.11 28.12 13.68
C LEU A 120 6.87 29.15 12.83
N GLN A 121 8.05 28.81 12.34
CA GLN A 121 8.80 29.72 11.46
C GLN A 121 8.09 29.89 10.10
N ARG A 122 7.50 28.81 9.57
CA ARG A 122 6.72 28.85 8.33
C ARG A 122 5.43 29.65 8.48
N SER A 123 4.74 29.59 9.62
CA SER A 123 3.56 30.43 9.86
C SER A 123 3.89 31.93 9.93
N ARG A 124 5.16 32.27 10.21
CA ARG A 124 5.70 33.64 10.17
C ARG A 124 6.26 34.03 8.80
N ASN A 125 6.06 33.20 7.77
CA ASN A 125 6.58 33.39 6.41
C ASN A 125 8.11 33.55 6.33
N LEU A 126 8.86 32.97 7.28
CA LEU A 126 10.31 33.04 7.28
C LEU A 126 10.89 31.96 6.35
N PRO A 127 11.78 32.32 5.42
CA PRO A 127 12.50 31.34 4.61
C PRO A 127 13.52 30.60 5.47
N ILE A 128 13.40 29.28 5.55
CA ILE A 128 14.34 28.43 6.29
C ILE A 128 15.16 27.61 5.30
N THR A 129 16.46 27.89 5.28
CA THR A 129 17.45 27.13 4.51
C THR A 129 17.83 25.85 5.25
N GLY A 130 18.30 24.83 4.51
CA GLY A 130 18.70 23.54 5.09
C GLY A 130 19.78 23.65 6.17
N THR A 131 20.69 24.62 6.07
CA THR A 131 21.74 24.89 7.07
C THR A 131 21.17 25.35 8.41
N ILE A 132 20.17 26.23 8.40
CA ILE A 132 19.47 26.71 9.60
C ILE A 132 18.70 25.55 10.25
N LEU A 133 18.06 24.71 9.43
CA LEU A 133 17.35 23.53 9.90
C LEU A 133 18.29 22.53 10.57
N GLN A 134 19.49 22.32 10.00
CA GLN A 134 20.51 21.45 10.57
C GLN A 134 21.07 21.98 11.90
N ALA A 135 21.38 23.29 11.97
CA ALA A 135 21.84 23.91 13.20
C ALA A 135 20.81 23.75 14.34
N LYS A 136 19.52 23.97 14.04
CA LYS A 136 18.45 23.78 15.02
C LYS A 136 18.27 22.31 15.42
N ALA A 137 18.48 21.37 14.49
CA ALA A 137 18.43 19.94 14.79
C ALA A 137 19.52 19.53 15.79
N ASN A 138 20.73 20.06 15.63
CA ASN A 138 21.85 19.83 16.55
C ASN A 138 21.55 20.41 17.94
N GLU A 139 21.03 21.64 17.99
CA GLU A 139 20.65 22.28 19.25
C GLU A 139 19.56 21.48 20.01
N PHE A 140 18.58 20.92 19.28
CA PHE A 140 17.62 20.00 19.89
C PHE A 140 18.25 18.67 20.32
N ALA A 141 19.18 18.12 19.54
CA ALA A 141 19.89 16.89 19.91
C ALA A 141 20.66 17.08 21.23
N GLU A 142 21.42 18.16 21.35
CA GLU A 142 22.14 18.53 22.59
C GLU A 142 21.17 18.69 23.77
N PHE A 143 20.10 19.47 23.59
CA PHE A 143 19.11 19.69 24.65
C PHE A 143 18.45 18.40 25.17
N PHE A 144 18.19 17.43 24.29
CA PHE A 144 17.60 16.15 24.68
C PHE A 144 18.64 15.13 25.18
N GLU A 145 19.90 15.22 24.75
CA GLU A 145 21.01 14.41 25.25
C GLU A 145 21.45 14.85 26.66
N GLU A 146 21.49 16.15 26.93
CA GLU A 146 21.83 16.72 28.25
C GLU A 146 20.81 16.34 29.33
N LYS A 147 19.52 16.23 28.97
CA LYS A 147 18.47 15.73 29.87
C LYS A 147 18.56 14.23 30.19
N SER A 148 19.32 13.45 29.42
CA SER A 148 19.57 12.04 29.75
C SER A 148 20.66 11.87 30.81
N VAL A 149 21.54 12.85 30.96
CA VAL A 149 22.68 12.83 31.90
C VAL A 149 22.32 13.41 33.27
N CYS A 150 21.32 14.30 33.33
CA CYS A 150 20.92 15.00 34.57
C CYS A 150 19.70 14.39 35.31
N LEU A 151 19.33 13.14 35.05
CA LEU A 151 18.35 12.39 35.86
C LEU A 151 19.07 11.40 36.78
N PHE A 152 19.67 11.91 37.86
CA PHE A 152 19.98 11.18 39.09
C PHE A 152 19.56 12.03 40.28
#